data_AF-A0A553ZPW9-F1
#
_entry.id   AF-A0A553ZPW9-F1
#
_cell.length_a   1.000
_cell.length_b   1.000
_cell.length_c   1.000
_cell.angle_alpha   90.00
_cell.angle_beta   90.00
_cell.angle_gamma   90.00
#
_symmetry.space_group_name_H-M   'P 1'
#
loop_
_entity.id
_entity.type
_entity.pdbx_description
1 polymer ?
#
loop_
_entity_poly.entity_id
_entity_poly.type
_entity_poly.pdbx_seq_one_letter_code
_entity_poly.pdbx_strand_id
1 'polypeptide(L)'
;MRVIAFDRLVLHVADIERSLAFYTGPLGLEPVRVEEWRAGKVSFPSVRVSPTTIIDLVEAPDGGAGGSNVDHICLVVEPLDWQQVIDSGIFTVLDGPGERFARRRCTAVR
;
A
#
# COMPACT_ATOMS: atom_id res chain seq x y z
N MET A 1 20.59 10.67 -19.23
CA MET A 1 19.62 10.70 -18.11
C MET A 1 19.67 9.36 -17.40
N ARG A 2 19.69 9.32 -16.05
CA ARG A 2 19.76 8.09 -15.25
C ARG A 2 18.67 8.13 -14.15
N VAL A 3 17.84 7.10 -14.08
CA VAL A 3 16.86 6.89 -13.00
C VAL A 3 17.57 6.34 -11.77
N ILE A 4 17.25 6.86 -10.58
CA ILE A 4 17.95 6.51 -9.32
C ILE A 4 17.02 5.98 -8.22
N ALA A 5 15.72 6.23 -8.31
CA ALA A 5 14.74 5.84 -7.31
C ALA A 5 13.33 5.81 -7.91
N PHE A 6 12.40 5.20 -7.18
CA PHE A 6 10.97 5.24 -7.47
C PHE A 6 10.28 6.22 -6.52
N ASP A 7 9.73 7.30 -7.06
CA ASP A 7 9.27 8.46 -6.28
C ASP A 7 7.84 8.31 -5.74
N ARG A 8 6.90 7.94 -6.61
CA ARG A 8 5.50 7.76 -6.20
C ARG A 8 4.77 6.70 -7.02
N LEU A 9 3.80 6.08 -6.37
CA LEU A 9 2.73 5.31 -6.99
C LEU A 9 1.41 6.00 -6.66
N VAL A 10 0.53 6.16 -7.65
CA VAL A 10 -0.84 6.62 -7.40
C VAL A 10 -1.76 5.42 -7.40
N LEU A 11 -2.57 5.28 -6.35
CA LEU A 11 -3.62 4.28 -6.28
C LEU A 11 -4.99 4.98 -6.27
N HIS A 12 -5.81 4.66 -7.27
CA HIS A 12 -7.25 4.91 -7.22
C HIS A 12 -7.88 3.92 -6.23
N VAL A 13 -8.49 4.45 -5.17
CA VAL A 13 -9.11 3.69 -4.08
C VAL A 13 -10.58 4.03 -3.96
N ALA A 14 -11.39 3.05 -3.57
CA ALA A 14 -12.83 3.25 -3.39
C ALA A 14 -13.18 4.04 -2.12
N ASP A 15 -12.28 4.05 -1.13
CA ASP A 15 -12.46 4.74 0.16
C ASP A 15 -11.08 5.08 0.73
N ILE A 16 -10.77 6.38 0.78
CA ILE A 16 -9.45 6.87 1.22
C ILE A 16 -9.23 6.58 2.70
N GLU A 17 -10.23 6.73 3.56
CA GLU A 17 -10.09 6.50 5.01
C GLU A 17 -9.84 5.02 5.31
N ARG A 18 -10.57 4.12 4.64
CA ARG A 18 -10.33 2.68 4.76
C ARG A 18 -8.93 2.30 4.27
N SER A 19 -8.47 2.89 3.17
CA SER A 19 -7.11 2.69 2.67
C SER A 19 -6.04 3.24 3.63
N LEU A 20 -6.25 4.41 4.21
CA LEU A 20 -5.36 4.96 5.23
C LEU A 20 -5.27 4.04 6.44
N ALA A 21 -6.39 3.51 6.93
CA ALA A 21 -6.40 2.58 8.06
C ALA A 21 -5.62 1.29 7.75
N PHE A 22 -5.72 0.77 6.53
CA PHE A 22 -4.95 -0.41 6.10
C PHE A 22 -3.44 -0.15 6.03
N TYR A 23 -3.03 0.96 5.39
CA TYR A 23 -1.61 1.25 5.22
C TYR A 23 -0.93 1.73 6.50
N THR A 24 -1.62 2.53 7.33
CA THR A 24 -1.04 3.07 8.56
C THR A 24 -1.22 2.14 9.77
N GLY A 25 -2.20 1.24 9.73
CA GLY A 25 -2.44 0.23 10.77
C GLY A 25 -1.57 -1.02 10.57
N PRO A 26 -2.08 -2.09 9.95
CA PRO A 26 -1.35 -3.35 9.78
C PRO A 26 0.05 -3.23 9.15
N LEU A 27 0.25 -2.28 8.24
CA LEU A 27 1.54 -2.09 7.56
C LEU A 27 2.43 -1.00 8.20
N GLY A 28 1.91 -0.24 9.17
CA GLY A 28 2.68 0.76 9.93
C GLY A 28 3.26 1.91 9.09
N LEU A 29 2.76 2.16 7.88
CA LEU A 29 3.28 3.23 7.03
C LEU A 29 2.92 4.61 7.59
N GLU A 30 3.83 5.57 7.44
CA GLU A 30 3.59 6.91 7.96
C GLU A 30 2.57 7.66 7.10
N PRO A 31 1.56 8.32 7.69
CA PRO A 31 0.65 9.19 6.97
C PRO A 31 1.35 10.45 6.45
N VAL A 32 0.88 10.97 5.32
CA VAL A 32 1.39 12.20 4.69
C VAL A 32 0.21 13.11 4.36
N ARG A 33 0.21 14.31 4.96
CA ARG A 33 -0.78 15.38 4.71
C ARG A 33 -2.25 14.98 4.93
N VAL A 34 -2.50 14.00 5.79
CA VAL A 34 -3.85 13.46 6.06
C VAL A 34 -4.77 14.52 6.65
N GLU A 35 -4.29 15.30 7.62
CA GLU A 35 -5.10 16.35 8.25
C GLU A 35 -5.38 17.51 7.29
N GLU A 36 -4.41 17.88 6.46
CA GLU A 36 -4.60 18.88 5.42
C GLU A 36 -5.61 18.41 4.37
N TRP A 37 -5.63 17.12 4.04
CA TRP A 37 -6.61 16.53 3.14
C TRP A 37 -8.00 16.54 3.76
N ARG A 38 -8.15 16.07 5.01
CA ARG A 38 -9.42 16.13 5.76
C ARG A 38 -9.97 17.55 5.90
N ALA A 39 -9.06 18.54 6.01
CA ALA A 39 -9.41 19.96 6.03
C ALA A 39 -9.68 20.58 4.63
N GLY A 40 -9.62 19.80 3.55
CA GLY A 40 -9.85 20.26 2.18
C GLY A 40 -8.75 21.17 1.61
N LYS A 41 -7.56 21.21 2.21
CA LYS A 41 -6.43 22.04 1.77
C LYS A 41 -5.61 21.39 0.66
N VAL A 42 -5.72 20.07 0.51
CA VAL A 42 -4.99 19.28 -0.48
C VAL A 42 -5.94 18.24 -1.07
N SER A 43 -5.70 17.81 -2.31
CA SER A 43 -6.63 16.95 -3.06
C SER A 43 -6.66 15.50 -2.60
N PHE A 44 -5.56 14.99 -2.04
CA PHE A 44 -5.43 13.61 -1.60
C PHE A 44 -4.36 13.49 -0.51
N PRO A 45 -4.47 12.49 0.39
CA PRO A 45 -3.39 12.12 1.28
C PRO A 45 -2.47 11.09 0.63
N SER A 46 -1.33 10.84 1.28
CA SER A 46 -0.40 9.76 0.88
C SER A 46 0.05 8.96 2.10
N VAL A 47 0.69 7.82 1.85
CA VAL A 47 1.45 7.06 2.86
C VAL A 47 2.89 6.87 2.43
N ARG A 48 3.84 6.89 3.36
CA ARG A 48 5.26 6.82 3.07
C ARG A 48 5.79 5.40 3.24
N VAL A 49 6.41 4.89 2.17
CA VAL A 49 7.06 3.57 2.12
C VAL A 49 8.54 3.68 2.47
N SER A 50 9.20 4.76 2.04
CA SER A 50 10.62 5.02 2.28
C SER A 50 10.90 6.53 2.26
N PRO A 51 12.13 6.99 2.58
CA PRO A 51 12.48 8.41 2.46
C PRO A 51 12.24 9.01 1.06
N THR A 52 12.20 8.18 0.01
CA THR A 52 12.04 8.61 -1.38
C THR A 52 10.75 8.14 -2.03
N THR A 53 9.91 7.35 -1.35
CA THR A 53 8.76 6.68 -1.99
C THR A 53 7.48 6.87 -1.18
N ILE A 54 6.46 7.42 -1.83
CA ILE A 54 5.10 7.54 -1.28
C ILE A 54 4.06 6.84 -2.17
N ILE A 55 2.92 6.48 -1.58
CA ILE A 55 1.73 6.02 -2.29
C ILE A 55 0.64 7.07 -2.10
N ASP A 56 0.22 7.71 -3.19
CA ASP A 56 -0.87 8.68 -3.22
C ASP A 56 -2.21 7.93 -3.28
N LEU A 57 -3.16 8.29 -2.42
CA LEU A 57 -4.47 7.66 -2.32
C LEU A 57 -5.52 8.59 -2.94
N VAL A 58 -5.92 8.32 -4.18
CA VAL A 58 -6.86 9.15 -4.93
C VAL A 58 -8.20 8.43 -4.98
N GLU A 59 -9.30 9.15 -4.76
CA GLU A 59 -10.63 8.55 -4.87
C GLU A 59 -10.91 8.13 -6.32
N ALA A 60 -11.36 6.89 -6.49
CA ALA A 60 -11.68 6.36 -7.81
C ALA A 60 -12.93 7.07 -8.38
N PRO A 61 -12.92 7.53 -9.66
CA PRO A 61 -14.02 8.30 -10.24
C PRO A 61 -15.41 7.64 -10.14
N ASP A 62 -15.47 6.31 -10.19
CA ASP A 62 -16.71 5.52 -10.14
C ASP A 62 -16.75 4.54 -8.95
N GLY A 63 -16.12 4.89 -7.82
CA GLY A 63 -16.07 4.02 -6.64
C GLY A 63 -15.32 2.70 -6.85
N GLY A 64 -14.49 2.61 -7.91
CA GLY A 64 -13.69 1.43 -8.24
C GLY A 64 -14.37 0.43 -9.19
N ALA A 65 -15.47 0.80 -9.86
CA ALA A 65 -16.26 -0.10 -10.70
C ALA A 65 -15.63 -0.46 -12.08
N GLY A 66 -14.47 0.07 -12.45
CA GLY A 66 -13.85 -0.13 -13.77
C GLY A 66 -12.38 -0.57 -13.72
N GLY A 67 -12.10 -1.81 -14.13
CA GLY A 67 -10.75 -2.35 -14.35
C GLY A 67 -9.90 -2.59 -13.10
N SER A 68 -8.75 -3.26 -13.25
CA SER A 68 -7.73 -3.33 -12.21
C SER A 68 -6.83 -2.10 -12.28
N ASN A 69 -6.63 -1.42 -11.15
CA ASN A 69 -5.75 -0.25 -11.04
C ASN A 69 -4.30 -0.65 -11.40
N VAL A 70 -3.77 -1.60 -10.65
CA VAL A 70 -2.54 -2.35 -10.95
C VAL A 70 -2.80 -3.82 -10.58
N ASP A 71 -2.08 -4.76 -11.20
CA ASP A 71 -2.22 -6.19 -10.89
C ASP A 71 -1.79 -6.50 -9.44
N HIS A 72 -0.59 -6.06 -9.05
CA HIS A 72 -0.11 -6.10 -7.68
C HIS A 72 1.03 -5.10 -7.48
N ILE A 73 1.25 -4.69 -6.23
CA ILE A 73 2.47 -3.98 -5.79
C ILE A 73 3.15 -4.80 -4.73
N CYS A 74 4.45 -4.56 -4.52
CA CYS A 74 5.19 -5.29 -3.50
C CYS A 74 6.06 -4.39 -2.67
N LEU A 75 5.95 -4.62 -1.37
CA LEU A 75 6.65 -3.91 -0.34
C LEU A 75 7.63 -4.87 0.32
N VAL A 76 8.81 -4.37 0.63
CA VAL A 76 9.76 -5.09 1.46
C VAL A 76 9.46 -4.72 2.90
N VAL A 77 9.35 -5.73 3.75
CA VAL A 77 9.13 -5.60 5.18
C VAL A 77 10.38 -6.01 5.94
N GLU A 78 10.53 -5.54 7.17
CA GLU A 78 11.55 -6.04 8.08
C GLU A 78 11.37 -7.55 8.31
N PRO A 79 12.43 -8.29 8.69
CA PRO A 79 12.29 -9.71 9.00
C PRO A 79 11.22 -9.96 10.07
N LEU A 80 10.28 -10.86 9.79
CA LEU A 80 9.20 -11.22 10.71
C LEU A 80 8.80 -12.71 10.57
N ASP A 81 7.99 -13.20 11.50
CA ASP A 81 7.37 -14.52 11.42
C ASP A 81 6.11 -14.49 10.54
N TRP A 82 6.21 -15.02 9.33
CA TRP A 82 5.10 -15.08 8.39
C TRP A 82 3.93 -15.93 8.90
N GLN A 83 4.19 -16.96 9.70
CA GLN A 83 3.12 -17.81 10.23
C GLN A 83 2.26 -17.01 11.20
N GLN A 84 2.87 -16.18 12.05
CA GLN A 84 2.15 -15.29 12.96
C GLN A 84 1.25 -14.31 12.20
N VAL A 85 1.71 -13.76 11.07
CA VAL A 85 0.90 -12.85 10.25
C VAL A 85 -0.27 -13.58 9.58
N ILE A 86 -0.05 -14.80 9.09
CA ILE A 86 -1.11 -15.61 8.49
C ILE A 86 -2.17 -15.96 9.53
N ASP A 87 -1.74 -16.41 10.71
CA ASP A 87 -2.62 -16.83 11.80
C ASP A 87 -3.37 -15.65 12.45
N SER A 88 -2.89 -14.42 12.26
CA SER A 88 -3.54 -13.22 12.80
C SER A 88 -4.93 -12.96 12.21
N GLY A 89 -5.21 -13.46 11.00
CA GLY A 89 -6.45 -13.18 10.28
C GLY A 89 -6.63 -11.72 9.84
N ILE A 90 -5.64 -10.86 10.04
CA ILE A 90 -5.68 -9.44 9.65
C ILE A 90 -5.73 -9.29 8.13
N PHE A 91 -5.06 -10.20 7.41
CA PHE A 91 -4.95 -10.17 5.96
C PHE A 91 -5.74 -11.30 5.32
N THR A 92 -6.34 -11.04 4.16
CA THR A 92 -6.77 -12.13 3.29
C THR A 92 -5.55 -12.66 2.54
N VAL A 93 -5.01 -13.79 2.99
CA VAL A 93 -3.86 -14.43 2.34
C VAL A 93 -4.30 -15.08 1.04
N LEU A 94 -3.68 -14.68 -0.07
CA LEU A 94 -3.98 -15.19 -1.41
C LEU A 94 -3.03 -16.32 -1.83
N ASP A 95 -1.76 -16.23 -1.45
CA ASP A 95 -0.71 -17.20 -1.78
C ASP A 95 0.54 -16.97 -0.91
N GLY A 96 1.36 -18.01 -0.74
CA GLY A 96 2.57 -18.01 0.10
C GLY A 96 2.35 -18.53 1.53
N PRO A 97 3.40 -18.55 2.37
CA PRO A 97 4.73 -17.97 2.16
C PRO A 97 5.61 -18.83 1.24
N GLY A 98 6.24 -18.22 0.23
CA GLY A 98 7.06 -18.95 -0.74
C GLY A 98 8.10 -18.10 -1.46
N GLU A 99 9.05 -18.75 -2.12
CA GLU A 99 10.01 -18.08 -3.01
C GLU A 99 9.36 -17.77 -4.36
N ARG A 100 9.62 -16.56 -4.89
CA ARG A 100 9.20 -16.15 -6.23
C ARG A 100 10.39 -15.62 -6.99
N PHE A 101 10.31 -15.62 -8.32
CA PHE A 101 11.36 -15.08 -9.18
C PHE A 101 11.79 -13.67 -8.70
N ALA A 102 13.09 -13.51 -8.44
CA ALA A 102 13.72 -12.29 -7.95
C ALA A 102 13.26 -11.77 -6.56
N ARG A 103 12.61 -12.59 -5.71
CA ARG A 103 12.14 -12.20 -4.35
C ARG A 103 12.53 -13.23 -3.29
N ARG A 104 13.11 -12.75 -2.19
CA ARG A 104 13.49 -13.58 -1.04
C ARG A 104 12.28 -13.74 -0.10
N ARG A 105 11.47 -14.78 -0.31
CA ARG A 105 10.23 -15.15 0.44
C ARG A 105 9.16 -14.06 0.54
N CYS A 106 7.95 -14.35 0.06
CA CYS A 106 6.84 -13.41 0.11
C CYS A 106 5.48 -14.10 0.32
N THR A 107 4.55 -13.34 0.88
CA THR A 107 3.13 -13.70 1.02
C THR A 107 2.31 -12.63 0.31
N ALA A 108 1.34 -13.05 -0.50
CA ALA A 108 0.42 -12.15 -1.19
C ALA A 108 -0.83 -11.96 -0.34
N VAL A 109 -1.23 -10.71 -0.13
CA VAL A 109 -2.37 -10.33 0.71
C VAL A 109 -3.21 -9.25 0.04
N ARG A 110 -4.49 -9.17 0.39
CA ARG A 110 -5.38 -8.03 0.11
C ARG A 110 -6.16 -7.62 1.36
#